data_AF-A0A7K0F8Z2-F1
#
_entry.id   AF-A0A7K0F8Z2-F1
#
_cell.length_a   1.000
_cell.length_b   1.000
_cell.length_c   1.000
_cell.angle_alpha   90.00
_cell.angle_beta   90.00
_cell.angle_gamma   90.00
#
_symmetry.space_group_name_H-M   'P 1'
#
loop_
_entity.id
_entity.type
_entity.pdbx_description
1 polymer ?
#
loop_
_entity_poly.entity_id
_entity_poly.type
_entity_poly.pdbx_seq_one_letter_code
_entity_poly.pdbx_strand_id
1 'polypeptide(L)'
;MKKILKTFALCLLFLSAFSCKPDADKDEKETVTKNPPAENYNISILLDLSDRISVEKNPNPTMEYYQRDLGYIKSVSEAFTHHLKSKRIRQIDDKMQLFFNPEPKDPEINSISQKLKIAIDKNNASKDLLNSINSDYAARTSKIYESALKDNNFVGSDIWSFFDTKVKDQCIEKGERNILVILTDGYMYYDSTIMKEANRTTFITPDFIRKNGLNTKDWEQKFKKEDFGFIKAGDDLSNLEVLVLGINPGKNNPYEEKVIKAYWAKWFSEMKVKHFEIKNADLPSNMEKIIRDFIVENQH
;
A
#
# COMPACT_ATOMS: atom_id res chain seq x y z
N MET A 1 -63.58 -38.95 -54.49
CA MET A 1 -62.56 -38.14 -53.79
C MET A 1 -62.81 -36.64 -53.96
N LYS A 2 -63.92 -36.09 -53.42
CA LYS A 2 -64.32 -34.67 -53.59
C LYS A 2 -64.71 -33.98 -52.27
N LYS A 3 -64.37 -34.57 -51.11
CA LYS A 3 -64.66 -33.99 -49.78
C LYS A 3 -63.43 -33.69 -48.90
N ILE A 4 -62.20 -33.90 -49.38
CA ILE A 4 -60.97 -33.56 -48.64
C ILE A 4 -60.34 -32.24 -49.11
N LEU A 5 -60.75 -31.71 -50.28
CA LEU A 5 -60.17 -30.50 -50.86
C LEU A 5 -60.81 -29.19 -50.38
N LYS A 6 -61.94 -29.24 -49.64
CA LYS A 6 -62.61 -28.01 -49.14
C LYS A 6 -62.18 -27.57 -47.75
N THR A 7 -61.45 -28.42 -47.00
CA THR A 7 -61.02 -28.08 -45.64
C THR A 7 -59.62 -27.46 -45.58
N PHE A 8 -58.83 -27.51 -46.66
CA PHE A 8 -57.52 -26.87 -46.74
C PHE A 8 -57.56 -25.43 -47.29
N ALA A 9 -58.68 -25.00 -47.86
CA ALA A 9 -58.86 -23.63 -48.37
C ALA A 9 -59.31 -22.63 -47.28
N LEU A 10 -59.58 -23.08 -46.06
CA LEU A 10 -60.04 -22.21 -44.95
C LEU A 10 -58.95 -21.92 -43.90
N CYS A 11 -57.77 -22.53 -43.98
CA CYS A 11 -56.64 -22.25 -43.08
C CYS A 11 -55.53 -21.40 -43.70
N LEU A 12 -55.62 -21.03 -45.00
CA LEU A 12 -54.64 -20.18 -45.66
C LEU A 12 -55.08 -18.71 -45.82
N LEU A 13 -56.13 -18.30 -45.10
CA LEU A 13 -56.73 -16.96 -45.15
C LEU A 13 -56.68 -16.22 -43.79
N PHE A 14 -55.76 -16.63 -42.91
CA PHE A 14 -55.50 -15.99 -41.61
C PHE A 14 -54.02 -15.64 -41.38
N LEU A 15 -53.26 -15.40 -42.46
CA LEU A 15 -51.83 -15.00 -42.39
C LEU A 15 -51.51 -13.69 -43.12
N SER A 16 -52.49 -12.86 -43.48
CA SER A 16 -52.24 -11.62 -44.23
C SER A 16 -53.08 -10.43 -43.78
N ALA A 17 -53.03 -10.10 -42.48
CA ALA A 17 -53.53 -8.82 -41.98
C ALA A 17 -52.76 -8.37 -40.72
N PHE A 18 -51.57 -7.79 -40.92
CA PHE A 18 -50.93 -6.74 -40.11
C PHE A 18 -49.66 -6.33 -40.90
N SER A 19 -49.79 -5.54 -41.96
CA SER A 19 -49.86 -4.07 -41.96
C SER A 19 -48.53 -3.40 -41.56
N CYS A 20 -47.97 -2.68 -42.53
CA CYS A 20 -46.79 -1.82 -42.47
C CYS A 20 -46.63 -1.08 -41.15
N LYS A 21 -45.40 -1.10 -40.60
CA LYS A 21 -44.86 0.00 -39.80
C LYS A 21 -43.98 0.85 -40.70
N PRO A 22 -43.99 2.19 -40.56
CA PRO A 22 -43.10 3.06 -41.32
C PRO A 22 -41.66 2.85 -40.84
N ASP A 23 -40.72 2.88 -41.79
CA ASP A 23 -39.29 2.94 -41.51
C ASP A 23 -39.01 4.19 -40.66
N ALA A 24 -38.70 3.95 -39.39
CA ALA A 24 -38.01 4.89 -38.56
C ALA A 24 -36.58 4.37 -38.44
N ASP A 25 -35.65 5.08 -39.08
CA ASP A 25 -34.22 5.02 -38.76
C ASP A 25 -34.07 5.11 -37.24
N LYS A 26 -33.90 3.95 -36.61
CA LYS A 26 -33.33 3.89 -35.29
C LYS A 26 -31.84 3.89 -35.52
N ASP A 27 -31.28 5.10 -35.48
CA ASP A 27 -29.95 5.29 -34.94
C ASP A 27 -29.91 4.54 -33.60
N GLU A 28 -29.42 3.30 -33.62
CA GLU A 28 -28.78 2.72 -32.47
C GLU A 28 -27.58 3.63 -32.19
N LYS A 29 -27.83 4.66 -31.38
CA LYS A 29 -26.76 5.19 -30.54
C LYS A 29 -26.29 3.99 -29.74
N GLU A 30 -25.21 3.38 -30.20
CA GLU A 30 -24.28 2.66 -29.35
C GLU A 30 -24.13 3.55 -28.11
N THR A 31 -24.82 3.19 -27.04
CA THR A 31 -24.49 3.71 -25.73
C THR A 31 -23.10 3.20 -25.50
N VAL A 32 -22.12 4.03 -25.84
CA VAL A 32 -20.74 3.90 -25.42
C VAL A 32 -20.84 3.72 -23.92
N THR A 33 -20.76 2.46 -23.47
CA THR A 33 -20.56 2.11 -22.08
C THR A 33 -19.24 2.76 -21.75
N LYS A 34 -19.31 3.97 -21.19
CA LYS A 34 -18.14 4.64 -20.66
C LYS A 34 -17.65 3.70 -19.58
N ASN A 35 -16.57 2.97 -19.88
CA ASN A 35 -15.82 2.30 -18.83
C ASN A 35 -15.63 3.33 -17.72
N PRO A 36 -15.94 2.97 -16.46
CA PRO A 36 -15.77 3.89 -15.35
C PRO A 36 -14.34 4.45 -15.39
N PRO A 37 -14.15 5.73 -15.00
CA PRO A 37 -12.82 6.30 -14.93
C PRO A 37 -11.95 5.39 -14.07
N ALA A 38 -10.78 5.00 -14.62
CA ALA A 38 -9.82 4.24 -13.86
C ALA A 38 -9.38 5.09 -12.67
N GLU A 39 -9.35 4.49 -11.48
CA GLU A 39 -8.87 5.12 -10.27
C GLU A 39 -7.41 5.59 -10.44
N ASN A 40 -7.06 6.70 -9.81
CA ASN A 40 -5.69 7.23 -9.78
C ASN A 40 -5.05 6.84 -8.45
N TYR A 41 -3.80 6.39 -8.50
CA TYR A 41 -3.05 5.97 -7.32
C TYR A 41 -2.11 7.07 -6.83
N ASN A 42 -2.10 7.29 -5.52
CA ASN A 42 -1.09 8.04 -4.79
C ASN A 42 -0.36 7.08 -3.85
N ILE A 43 0.80 6.57 -4.26
CA ILE A 43 1.57 5.60 -3.48
C ILE A 43 2.73 6.29 -2.77
N SER A 44 2.74 6.22 -1.46
CA SER A 44 3.84 6.67 -0.59
C SER A 44 4.58 5.48 -0.01
N ILE A 45 5.91 5.52 0.03
CA ILE A 45 6.75 4.53 0.70
C ILE A 45 7.52 5.23 1.82
N LEU A 46 7.31 4.84 3.08
CA LEU A 46 8.09 5.31 4.22
C LEU A 46 9.17 4.29 4.57
N LEU A 47 10.43 4.71 4.48
CA LEU A 47 11.58 3.84 4.70
C LEU A 47 12.16 4.00 6.11
N ASP A 48 12.29 2.88 6.82
CA ASP A 48 13.01 2.80 8.09
C ASP A 48 14.49 2.44 7.87
N LEU A 49 15.33 3.47 8.00
CA LEU A 49 16.79 3.40 7.94
C LEU A 49 17.44 3.32 9.32
N SER A 50 16.70 2.82 10.34
CA SER A 50 17.26 2.47 11.64
C SER A 50 18.26 1.31 11.54
N ASP A 51 18.83 0.93 12.68
CA ASP A 51 19.83 -0.12 12.72
C ASP A 51 19.30 -1.53 12.40
N ARG A 52 17.99 -1.67 12.14
CA ARG A 52 17.39 -2.90 11.58
C ARG A 52 18.07 -3.38 10.29
N ILE A 53 18.64 -2.46 9.51
CA ILE A 53 19.33 -2.81 8.24
C ILE A 53 20.80 -3.17 8.44
N SER A 54 21.35 -2.96 9.64
CA SER A 54 22.74 -3.26 9.95
C SER A 54 23.00 -4.76 9.86
N VAL A 55 23.86 -5.16 8.92
CA VAL A 55 24.28 -6.56 8.74
C VAL A 55 25.07 -7.09 9.94
N GLU A 56 25.73 -6.21 10.70
CA GLU A 56 26.49 -6.59 11.90
C GLU A 56 25.58 -6.81 13.10
N LYS A 57 24.63 -5.90 13.34
CA LYS A 57 23.71 -5.99 14.49
C LYS A 57 22.59 -6.99 14.26
N ASN A 58 22.11 -7.09 13.03
CA ASN A 58 20.93 -7.86 12.64
C ASN A 58 21.22 -8.82 11.47
N PRO A 59 22.26 -9.68 11.56
CA PRO A 59 22.63 -10.57 10.48
C PRO A 59 21.49 -11.54 10.15
N ASN A 60 21.25 -11.76 8.86
CA ASN A 60 20.27 -12.73 8.40
C ASN A 60 20.92 -13.69 7.38
N PRO A 61 21.21 -14.94 7.77
CA PRO A 61 21.95 -15.88 6.91
C PRO A 61 21.19 -16.27 5.63
N THR A 62 19.89 -16.01 5.56
CA THR A 62 19.09 -16.30 4.35
C THR A 62 19.12 -15.12 3.37
N MET A 63 18.92 -13.90 3.87
CA MET A 63 18.92 -12.66 3.08
C MET A 63 18.84 -11.48 4.03
N GLU A 64 19.75 -10.52 3.86
CA GLU A 64 19.82 -9.31 4.69
C GLU A 64 18.53 -8.47 4.58
N TYR A 65 18.15 -7.79 5.66
CA TYR A 65 16.87 -7.07 5.69
C TYR A 65 16.77 -5.97 4.63
N TYR A 66 17.86 -5.24 4.37
CA TYR A 66 17.88 -4.24 3.31
C TYR A 66 17.64 -4.86 1.91
N GLN A 67 18.09 -6.09 1.67
CA GLN A 67 17.85 -6.80 0.40
C GLN A 67 16.39 -7.24 0.28
N ARG A 68 15.76 -7.63 1.40
CA ARG A 68 14.33 -7.93 1.43
C ARG A 68 13.51 -6.69 1.10
N ASP A 69 13.84 -5.56 1.74
CA ASP A 69 13.18 -4.29 1.48
C ASP A 69 13.32 -3.87 0.01
N LEU A 70 14.49 -4.02 -0.61
CA LEU A 70 14.68 -3.78 -2.05
C LEU A 70 13.72 -4.63 -2.90
N GLY A 71 13.52 -5.89 -2.53
CA GLY A 71 12.56 -6.78 -3.18
C GLY A 71 11.11 -6.35 -2.98
N TYR A 72 10.77 -5.83 -1.79
CA TYR A 72 9.43 -5.28 -1.52
C TYR A 72 9.18 -4.00 -2.33
N ILE A 73 10.13 -3.06 -2.34
CA ILE A 73 10.04 -1.82 -3.13
C ILE A 73 9.89 -2.15 -4.62
N LYS A 74 10.64 -3.15 -5.12
CA LYS A 74 10.47 -3.65 -6.49
C LYS A 74 9.04 -4.13 -6.74
N SER A 75 8.47 -4.89 -5.81
CA SER A 75 7.08 -5.37 -5.94
C SER A 75 6.08 -4.22 -5.96
N VAL A 76 6.29 -3.18 -5.13
CA VAL A 76 5.47 -1.95 -5.13
C VAL A 76 5.56 -1.22 -6.48
N SER A 77 6.77 -0.98 -7.00
CA SER A 77 6.96 -0.27 -8.27
C SER A 77 6.44 -1.06 -9.47
N GLU A 78 6.55 -2.39 -9.44
CA GLU A 78 5.94 -3.28 -10.44
C GLU A 78 4.41 -3.22 -10.41
N ALA A 79 3.80 -3.24 -9.22
CA ALA A 79 2.35 -3.10 -9.07
C ALA A 79 1.84 -1.74 -9.57
N PHE A 80 2.54 -0.64 -9.22
CA PHE A 80 2.26 0.70 -9.71
C PHE A 80 2.35 0.80 -11.24
N THR A 81 3.43 0.26 -11.81
CA THR A 81 3.66 0.25 -13.26
C THR A 81 2.64 -0.61 -13.99
N HIS A 82 2.21 -1.73 -13.39
CA HIS A 82 1.13 -2.56 -13.92
C HIS A 82 -0.19 -1.78 -13.97
N HIS A 83 -0.53 -1.07 -12.90
CA HIS A 83 -1.70 -0.19 -12.84
C HIS A 83 -1.66 0.87 -13.96
N LEU A 84 -0.55 1.60 -14.10
CA LEU A 84 -0.38 2.60 -15.17
C LEU A 84 -0.56 2.01 -16.57
N LYS A 85 0.04 0.85 -16.84
CA LYS A 85 -0.05 0.17 -18.14
C LYS A 85 -1.45 -0.35 -18.46
N SER A 86 -2.29 -0.55 -17.45
CA SER A 86 -3.70 -0.93 -17.64
C SER A 86 -4.58 0.24 -18.08
N LYS A 87 -4.12 1.48 -17.88
CA LYS A 87 -4.88 2.71 -18.15
C LYS A 87 -4.67 3.21 -19.57
N ARG A 88 -5.70 3.88 -20.11
CA ARG A 88 -5.50 4.72 -21.31
C ARG A 88 -4.69 5.94 -20.90
N ILE A 89 -3.71 6.35 -21.71
CA ILE A 89 -2.83 7.50 -21.45
C ILE A 89 -3.60 8.74 -20.97
N ARG A 90 -4.73 9.07 -21.60
CA ARG A 90 -5.57 10.23 -21.24
C ARG A 90 -6.18 10.19 -19.82
N GLN A 91 -6.15 9.04 -19.15
CA GLN A 91 -6.69 8.80 -17.81
C GLN A 91 -5.59 8.66 -16.75
N ILE A 92 -4.31 8.71 -17.16
CA ILE A 92 -3.18 8.62 -16.23
C ILE A 92 -3.00 9.97 -15.55
N ASP A 93 -2.92 9.91 -14.21
CA ASP A 93 -2.68 11.04 -13.30
C ASP A 93 -2.35 10.43 -11.92
N ASP A 94 -1.22 9.75 -11.84
CA ASP A 94 -0.84 8.87 -10.74
C ASP A 94 0.54 9.28 -10.18
N LYS A 95 0.74 9.04 -8.88
CA LYS A 95 1.92 9.45 -8.14
C LYS A 95 2.53 8.27 -7.39
N MET A 96 3.86 8.23 -7.34
CA MET A 96 4.60 7.34 -6.46
C MET A 96 5.80 8.08 -5.86
N GLN A 97 5.96 8.00 -4.55
CA GLN A 97 6.94 8.78 -3.80
C GLN A 97 7.57 7.96 -2.67
N LEU A 98 8.83 8.26 -2.33
CA LEU A 98 9.54 7.66 -1.21
C LEU A 98 9.94 8.74 -0.20
N PHE A 99 9.73 8.46 1.08
CA PHE A 99 9.97 9.33 2.21
C PHE A 99 10.88 8.70 3.25
N PHE A 100 11.51 9.59 4.01
CA PHE A 100 12.24 9.29 5.24
C PHE A 100 11.75 10.24 6.33
N ASN A 101 11.78 9.78 7.57
CA ASN A 101 11.60 10.66 8.72
C ASN A 101 12.46 10.15 9.87
N PRO A 102 13.45 10.91 10.38
CA PRO A 102 13.92 12.20 9.87
C PRO A 102 14.56 12.09 8.48
N GLU A 103 14.78 13.24 7.82
CA GLU A 103 15.52 13.27 6.56
C GLU A 103 16.99 12.87 6.80
N PRO A 104 17.58 12.01 5.95
CA PRO A 104 18.99 11.67 6.02
C PRO A 104 19.87 12.90 5.89
N LYS A 105 20.97 12.94 6.65
CA LYS A 105 21.93 14.06 6.59
C LYS A 105 22.75 14.07 5.30
N ASP A 106 22.85 12.93 4.62
CA ASP A 106 23.55 12.78 3.35
C ASP A 106 22.79 13.53 2.22
N PRO A 107 23.38 14.59 1.64
CA PRO A 107 22.78 15.31 0.52
C PRO A 107 22.56 14.44 -0.72
N GLU A 108 23.36 13.38 -0.91
CA GLU A 108 23.18 12.44 -2.02
C GLU A 108 21.88 11.66 -1.86
N ILE A 109 21.59 11.13 -0.67
CA ILE A 109 20.32 10.46 -0.37
C ILE A 109 19.13 11.40 -0.61
N ASN A 110 19.25 12.67 -0.18
CA ASN A 110 18.20 13.67 -0.41
C ASN A 110 18.00 13.96 -1.90
N SER A 111 19.07 14.03 -2.69
CA SER A 111 18.98 14.19 -4.16
C SER A 111 18.33 12.98 -4.84
N ILE A 112 18.65 11.77 -4.36
CA ILE A 112 18.05 10.54 -4.86
C ILE A 112 16.55 10.48 -4.51
N SER A 113 16.17 10.87 -3.29
CA SER A 113 14.79 10.84 -2.81
C SER A 113 13.87 11.75 -3.63
N GLN A 114 14.34 12.94 -4.03
CA GLN A 114 13.57 13.82 -4.91
C GLN A 114 13.33 13.18 -6.29
N LYS A 115 14.28 12.40 -6.81
CA LYS A 115 14.12 11.67 -8.08
C LYS A 115 13.20 10.45 -7.97
N LEU A 116 12.92 10.00 -6.75
CA LEU A 116 11.92 8.98 -6.46
C LEU A 116 10.52 9.57 -6.27
N LYS A 117 10.34 10.89 -6.33
CA LYS A 117 9.02 11.50 -6.39
C LYS A 117 8.60 11.64 -7.85
N ILE A 118 7.81 10.68 -8.32
CA ILE A 118 7.31 10.65 -9.69
C ILE A 118 5.82 11.00 -9.71
N ALA A 119 5.44 11.85 -10.66
CA ALA A 119 4.07 12.13 -11.03
C ALA A 119 3.94 11.85 -12.53
N ILE A 120 3.02 10.98 -12.90
CA ILE A 120 2.81 10.55 -14.28
C ILE A 120 1.41 10.97 -14.67
N ASP A 121 1.32 11.75 -15.73
CA ASP A 121 0.08 12.27 -16.26
C ASP A 121 -0.04 12.01 -17.76
N LYS A 122 -1.18 12.37 -18.34
CA LYS A 122 -1.42 12.28 -19.79
C LYS A 122 -0.40 13.03 -20.66
N ASN A 123 0.34 13.99 -20.11
CA ASN A 123 1.26 14.85 -20.86
C ASN A 123 2.68 14.27 -20.89
N ASN A 124 3.09 13.52 -19.86
CA ASN A 124 4.43 12.93 -19.76
C ASN A 124 4.46 11.40 -19.95
N ALA A 125 3.30 10.73 -19.86
CA ALA A 125 3.21 9.28 -19.99
C ALA A 125 3.72 8.81 -21.37
N SER A 126 4.78 8.00 -21.36
CA SER A 126 5.35 7.39 -22.54
C SER A 126 5.72 5.93 -22.25
N LYS A 127 5.80 5.10 -23.30
CA LYS A 127 6.20 3.70 -23.14
C LYS A 127 7.58 3.56 -22.48
N ASP A 128 8.50 4.44 -22.83
CA ASP A 128 9.87 4.41 -22.30
C ASP A 128 9.90 4.80 -20.81
N LEU A 129 9.18 5.87 -20.43
CA LEU A 129 9.04 6.26 -19.03
C LEU A 129 8.42 5.12 -18.20
N LEU A 130 7.30 4.55 -18.65
CA LEU A 130 6.62 3.46 -17.95
C LEU A 130 7.49 2.18 -17.84
N ASN A 131 8.44 1.98 -18.74
CA ASN A 131 9.36 0.85 -18.68
C ASN A 131 10.59 1.14 -17.81
N SER A 132 10.95 2.41 -17.59
CA SER A 132 12.13 2.78 -16.79
C SER A 132 11.85 2.80 -15.29
N ILE A 133 10.61 3.05 -14.85
CA ILE A 133 10.22 3.21 -13.43
C ILE A 133 10.81 2.12 -12.55
N ASN A 134 10.64 0.85 -12.92
CA ASN A 134 11.07 -0.28 -12.10
C ASN A 134 12.60 -0.31 -11.93
N SER A 135 13.34 -0.13 -13.03
CA SER A 135 14.82 -0.08 -12.99
C SER A 135 15.32 1.15 -12.26
N ASP A 136 14.66 2.30 -12.43
CA ASP A 136 15.01 3.55 -11.77
C ASP A 136 14.82 3.45 -10.25
N TYR A 137 13.68 2.92 -9.81
CA TYR A 137 13.42 2.67 -8.40
C TYR A 137 14.44 1.70 -7.82
N ALA A 138 14.66 0.54 -8.45
CA ALA A 138 15.61 -0.46 -7.97
C ALA A 138 17.03 0.12 -7.81
N ALA A 139 17.53 0.82 -8.84
CA ALA A 139 18.87 1.41 -8.81
C ALA A 139 19.01 2.50 -7.74
N ARG A 140 17.99 3.36 -7.59
CA ARG A 140 18.01 4.48 -6.64
C ARG A 140 17.89 4.01 -5.20
N THR A 141 17.00 3.06 -4.92
CA THR A 141 16.85 2.54 -3.56
C THR A 141 18.03 1.68 -3.15
N SER A 142 18.70 0.97 -4.08
CA SER A 142 19.98 0.30 -3.78
C SER A 142 21.02 1.29 -3.27
N LYS A 143 21.18 2.44 -3.96
CA LYS A 143 22.12 3.49 -3.54
C LYS A 143 21.78 4.10 -2.18
N ILE A 144 20.50 4.25 -1.85
CA ILE A 144 20.06 4.72 -0.52
C ILE A 144 20.55 3.76 0.56
N TYR A 145 20.31 2.46 0.40
CA TYR A 145 20.76 1.46 1.37
C TYR A 145 22.29 1.34 1.43
N GLU A 146 22.97 1.35 0.28
CA GLU A 146 24.43 1.35 0.22
C GLU A 146 25.03 2.53 0.97
N SER A 147 24.48 3.74 0.79
CA SER A 147 24.93 4.94 1.53
C SER A 147 24.66 4.80 3.03
N ALA A 148 23.43 4.42 3.42
CA ALA A 148 23.07 4.24 4.83
C ALA A 148 23.94 3.19 5.56
N LEU A 149 24.25 2.08 4.88
CA LEU A 149 25.14 1.03 5.40
C LEU A 149 26.59 1.52 5.52
N LYS A 150 27.08 2.27 4.53
CA LYS A 150 28.44 2.83 4.52
C LYS A 150 28.64 3.86 5.63
N ASP A 151 27.65 4.72 5.84
CA ASP A 151 27.70 5.76 6.89
C ASP A 151 27.67 5.15 8.29
N ASN A 152 27.11 3.92 8.43
CA ASN A 152 26.94 3.18 9.69
C ASN A 152 26.31 4.02 10.81
N ASN A 153 25.58 5.06 10.42
CA ASN A 153 24.92 6.03 11.29
C ASN A 153 23.44 6.02 11.00
N PHE A 154 22.76 5.06 11.62
CA PHE A 154 21.35 4.80 11.43
C PHE A 154 20.52 5.89 12.14
N VAL A 155 19.96 6.80 11.36
CA VAL A 155 19.20 7.96 11.86
C VAL A 155 17.83 7.58 12.45
N GLY A 156 17.42 6.31 12.34
CA GLY A 156 16.15 5.82 12.86
C GLY A 156 14.97 6.00 11.90
N SER A 157 13.76 5.78 12.42
CA SER A 157 12.51 6.10 11.73
C SER A 157 11.47 6.64 12.71
N ASP A 158 11.25 7.95 12.67
CA ASP A 158 10.25 8.64 13.47
C ASP A 158 8.86 8.54 12.83
N ILE A 159 8.35 7.30 12.76
CA ILE A 159 7.08 7.00 12.11
C ILE A 159 5.93 7.71 12.83
N TRP A 160 5.98 7.82 14.16
CA TRP A 160 4.96 8.49 14.93
C TRP A 160 4.78 9.96 14.49
N SER A 161 5.86 10.75 14.46
CA SER A 161 5.76 12.16 14.03
C SER A 161 5.45 12.32 12.56
N PHE A 162 5.83 11.34 11.73
CA PHE A 162 5.42 11.34 10.32
C PHE A 162 3.89 11.29 10.20
N PHE A 163 3.23 10.43 10.98
CA PHE A 163 1.76 10.40 11.04
C PHE A 163 1.17 11.66 11.66
N ASP A 164 1.82 12.23 12.68
CA ASP A 164 1.29 13.41 13.36
C ASP A 164 1.34 14.67 12.48
N THR A 165 2.42 14.84 11.72
CA THR A 165 2.75 16.12 11.08
C THR A 165 2.80 16.09 9.55
N LYS A 166 2.94 14.92 8.91
CA LYS A 166 3.25 14.82 7.47
C LYS A 166 2.27 13.99 6.67
N VAL A 167 1.72 12.91 7.23
CA VAL A 167 0.94 11.92 6.45
C VAL A 167 -0.25 12.53 5.72
N LYS A 168 -0.95 13.48 6.33
CA LYS A 168 -2.10 14.14 5.70
C LYS A 168 -1.70 14.99 4.50
N ASP A 169 -0.63 15.77 4.64
CA ASP A 169 -0.21 16.72 3.61
C ASP A 169 0.62 16.06 2.51
N GLN A 170 1.30 14.95 2.82
CA GLN A 170 2.27 14.32 1.90
C GLN A 170 1.77 13.01 1.30
N CYS A 171 0.82 12.32 1.94
CA CYS A 171 0.37 10.99 1.50
C CYS A 171 -1.12 10.94 1.14
N ILE A 172 -1.90 12.01 1.33
CA ILE A 172 -3.34 12.01 1.04
C ILE A 172 -3.68 13.06 -0.01
N GLU A 173 -4.10 12.58 -1.18
CA GLU A 173 -4.59 13.36 -2.30
C GLU A 173 -6.10 13.14 -2.46
N LYS A 174 -6.81 14.23 -2.77
CA LYS A 174 -8.27 14.21 -2.85
C LYS A 174 -8.72 13.54 -4.15
N GLY A 175 -9.53 12.50 -4.03
CA GLY A 175 -10.08 11.78 -5.20
C GLY A 175 -9.13 10.76 -5.81
N GLU A 176 -7.97 10.54 -5.18
CA GLU A 176 -7.02 9.47 -5.50
C GLU A 176 -7.12 8.37 -4.43
N ARG A 177 -6.72 7.14 -4.79
CA ARG A 177 -6.52 6.05 -3.83
C ARG A 177 -5.15 6.20 -3.19
N ASN A 178 -5.14 6.55 -1.91
CA ASN A 178 -3.91 6.79 -1.17
C ASN A 178 -3.43 5.54 -0.47
N ILE A 179 -2.22 5.11 -0.80
CA ILE A 179 -1.60 3.90 -0.26
C ILE A 179 -0.26 4.28 0.36
N LEU A 180 -0.10 4.04 1.65
CA LEU A 180 1.17 4.19 2.36
C LEU A 180 1.77 2.81 2.67
N VAL A 181 2.91 2.52 2.08
CA VAL A 181 3.71 1.34 2.39
C VAL A 181 4.79 1.73 3.40
N ILE A 182 4.85 1.04 4.54
CA ILE A 182 5.85 1.30 5.59
C ILE A 182 6.78 0.09 5.67
N LEU A 183 8.07 0.30 5.46
CA LEU A 183 9.10 -0.72 5.65
C LEU A 183 9.74 -0.51 7.02
N THR A 184 9.57 -1.46 7.94
CA THR A 184 10.09 -1.38 9.32
C THR A 184 10.20 -2.78 9.92
N ASP A 185 10.96 -2.94 11.01
CA ASP A 185 10.96 -4.17 11.80
C ASP A 185 9.80 -4.26 12.79
N GLY A 186 9.00 -3.19 12.90
CA GLY A 186 7.80 -3.10 13.71
C GLY A 186 7.98 -2.42 15.06
N TYR A 187 9.22 -2.20 15.50
CA TYR A 187 9.51 -1.44 16.70
C TYR A 187 9.54 0.06 16.39
N MET A 188 8.39 0.70 16.53
CA MET A 188 8.32 2.17 16.45
C MET A 188 9.19 2.74 17.58
N TYR A 189 10.28 3.42 17.24
CA TYR A 189 11.15 4.05 18.24
C TYR A 189 11.99 5.14 17.58
N TYR A 190 11.94 6.34 18.16
CA TYR A 190 12.83 7.43 17.82
C TYR A 190 13.13 8.24 19.07
N ASP A 191 14.41 8.53 19.29
CA ASP A 191 14.91 9.08 20.55
C ASP A 191 14.32 10.46 20.91
N SER A 192 14.08 11.27 19.89
CA SER A 192 13.64 12.65 20.03
C SER A 192 12.13 12.78 20.20
N THR A 193 11.37 11.68 20.10
CA THR A 193 9.90 11.68 20.16
C THR A 193 9.34 10.67 21.14
N ILE A 194 10.14 10.27 22.13
CA ILE A 194 9.71 9.38 23.22
C ILE A 194 8.71 10.11 24.12
N MET A 195 7.45 9.69 24.07
CA MET A 195 6.38 10.16 24.95
C MET A 195 5.62 8.98 25.54
N LYS A 196 5.07 9.18 26.74
CA LYS A 196 4.25 8.20 27.46
C LYS A 196 3.11 8.89 28.20
N GLU A 197 1.89 8.44 27.92
CA GLU A 197 0.66 8.88 28.58
C GLU A 197 -0.03 7.63 29.16
N ALA A 198 0.10 7.43 30.47
CA ALA A 198 -0.26 6.15 31.10
C ALA A 198 0.39 4.96 30.39
N ASN A 199 -0.39 4.08 29.75
CA ASN A 199 0.11 2.92 28.99
C ASN A 199 0.17 3.14 27.48
N ARG A 200 -0.13 4.36 27.02
CA ARG A 200 0.06 4.79 25.64
C ARG A 200 1.46 5.36 25.45
N THR A 201 2.10 5.02 24.35
CA THR A 201 3.47 5.45 24.04
C THR A 201 3.61 5.87 22.58
N THR A 202 4.60 6.67 22.23
CA THR A 202 5.00 6.87 20.81
C THR A 202 5.96 5.79 20.31
N PHE A 203 6.31 4.85 21.19
CA PHE A 203 7.31 3.84 20.94
C PHE A 203 6.89 2.46 21.44
N ILE A 204 7.49 1.43 20.88
CA ILE A 204 7.48 0.08 21.42
C ILE A 204 8.85 -0.55 21.19
N THR A 205 9.40 -1.17 22.23
CA THR A 205 10.68 -1.88 22.17
C THR A 205 10.55 -3.25 22.85
N PRO A 206 11.45 -4.20 22.57
CA PRO A 206 11.46 -5.48 23.25
C PRO A 206 11.50 -5.33 24.78
N ASP A 207 12.26 -4.34 25.27
CA ASP A 207 12.39 -4.08 26.69
C ASP A 207 11.10 -3.54 27.32
N PHE A 208 10.40 -2.66 26.61
CA PHE A 208 9.09 -2.18 27.04
C PHE A 208 8.06 -3.31 27.11
N ILE A 209 8.02 -4.19 26.10
CA ILE A 209 7.12 -5.35 26.06
C ILE A 209 7.35 -6.25 27.29
N ARG A 210 8.62 -6.58 27.59
CA ARG A 210 8.97 -7.41 28.75
C ARG A 210 8.64 -6.74 30.09
N LYS A 211 9.04 -5.48 30.30
CA LYS A 211 8.82 -4.76 31.56
C LYS A 211 7.34 -4.63 31.91
N ASN A 212 6.47 -4.56 30.90
CA ASN A 212 5.03 -4.49 31.09
C ASN A 212 4.34 -5.85 31.08
N GLY A 213 5.07 -6.97 31.05
CA GLY A 213 4.48 -8.32 31.09
C GLY A 213 3.64 -8.67 29.86
N LEU A 214 3.82 -7.96 28.75
CA LEU A 214 3.16 -8.24 27.47
C LEU A 214 3.80 -9.43 26.74
N ASN A 215 4.80 -10.07 27.35
CA ASN A 215 5.47 -11.28 26.89
C ASN A 215 4.95 -12.56 27.59
N THR A 216 3.73 -12.52 28.12
CA THR A 216 3.12 -13.64 28.86
C THR A 216 1.84 -14.10 28.18
N LYS A 217 1.31 -15.27 28.55
CA LYS A 217 0.07 -15.81 27.96
C LYS A 217 -1.14 -14.86 28.10
N ASP A 218 -1.16 -14.03 29.14
CA ASP A 218 -2.28 -13.13 29.47
C ASP A 218 -2.08 -11.72 28.86
N TRP A 219 -1.09 -11.57 27.95
CA TRP A 219 -0.73 -10.28 27.35
C TRP A 219 -1.93 -9.57 26.71
N GLU A 220 -2.83 -10.30 26.04
CA GLU A 220 -3.95 -9.70 25.32
C GLU A 220 -4.98 -9.11 26.28
N GLN A 221 -5.28 -9.82 27.38
CA GLN A 221 -6.17 -9.31 28.42
C GLN A 221 -5.57 -8.06 29.07
N LYS A 222 -4.26 -8.11 29.37
CA LYS A 222 -3.54 -6.97 29.94
C LYS A 222 -3.53 -5.78 28.98
N PHE A 223 -3.19 -6.01 27.71
CA PHE A 223 -3.17 -5.01 26.65
C PHE A 223 -4.48 -4.23 26.57
N LYS A 224 -5.62 -4.95 26.58
CA LYS A 224 -6.96 -4.34 26.54
C LYS A 224 -7.34 -3.66 27.85
N LYS A 225 -7.17 -4.33 29.00
CA LYS A 225 -7.62 -3.84 30.31
C LYS A 225 -6.86 -2.59 30.74
N GLU A 226 -5.57 -2.53 30.44
CA GLU A 226 -4.68 -1.44 30.84
C GLU A 226 -4.48 -0.41 29.73
N ASP A 227 -5.19 -0.54 28.60
CA ASP A 227 -5.16 0.35 27.44
C ASP A 227 -3.73 0.63 26.91
N PHE A 228 -2.99 -0.45 26.63
CA PHE A 228 -1.73 -0.35 25.90
C PHE A 228 -1.98 -0.03 24.43
N GLY A 229 -1.10 0.76 23.83
CA GLY A 229 -1.16 1.12 22.42
C GLY A 229 -0.29 2.31 22.11
N PHE A 230 -0.28 2.74 20.86
CA PHE A 230 0.39 3.99 20.52
C PHE A 230 -0.46 5.20 20.96
N ILE A 231 0.20 6.33 21.22
CA ILE A 231 -0.47 7.64 21.31
C ILE A 231 -0.99 7.97 19.91
N LYS A 232 -2.26 8.37 19.80
CA LYS A 232 -2.90 8.67 18.52
C LYS A 232 -2.23 9.88 17.85
N ALA A 233 -1.94 9.77 16.55
CA ALA A 233 -1.33 10.81 15.74
C ALA A 233 -2.33 11.31 14.68
N GLY A 234 -3.06 12.38 14.98
CA GLY A 234 -4.11 12.93 14.12
C GLY A 234 -5.45 12.16 14.12
N ASP A 235 -6.51 12.80 13.60
CA ASP A 235 -7.89 12.38 13.90
C ASP A 235 -8.66 11.59 12.84
N ASP A 236 -8.27 11.68 11.58
CA ASP A 236 -9.02 11.04 10.49
C ASP A 236 -8.11 10.75 9.29
N LEU A 237 -7.89 9.46 9.05
CA LEU A 237 -7.14 8.90 7.92
C LEU A 237 -8.03 7.94 7.10
N SER A 238 -9.35 8.17 7.06
CA SER A 238 -10.29 7.31 6.33
C SER A 238 -10.11 7.27 4.82
N ASN A 239 -9.28 8.15 4.27
CA ASN A 239 -8.90 8.15 2.85
C ASN A 239 -7.51 7.54 2.60
N LEU A 240 -6.94 6.83 3.58
CA LEU A 240 -5.62 6.20 3.51
C LEU A 240 -5.72 4.69 3.72
N GLU A 241 -4.98 3.94 2.90
CA GLU A 241 -4.72 2.52 3.07
C GLU A 241 -3.25 2.32 3.48
N VAL A 242 -2.96 1.41 4.42
CA VAL A 242 -1.60 1.26 4.96
C VAL A 242 -1.12 -0.19 4.89
N LEU A 243 0.04 -0.43 4.27
CA LEU A 243 0.70 -1.73 4.24
C LEU A 243 2.03 -1.67 5.01
N VAL A 244 2.08 -2.30 6.18
CA VAL A 244 3.32 -2.43 6.96
C VAL A 244 4.01 -3.73 6.61
N LEU A 245 5.27 -3.65 6.17
CA LEU A 245 6.08 -4.79 5.74
C LEU A 245 7.36 -4.87 6.55
N GLY A 246 7.82 -6.10 6.78
CA GLY A 246 9.14 -6.34 7.37
C GLY A 246 9.14 -6.58 8.87
N ILE A 247 7.98 -6.77 9.51
CA ILE A 247 7.91 -7.00 10.97
C ILE A 247 8.84 -8.17 11.35
N ASN A 248 9.79 -7.89 12.24
CA ASN A 248 10.84 -8.83 12.63
C ASN A 248 11.00 -8.82 14.16
N PRO A 249 10.11 -9.52 14.88
CA PRO A 249 10.11 -9.54 16.34
C PRO A 249 11.30 -10.33 16.90
N GLY A 250 11.65 -10.05 18.16
CA GLY A 250 12.63 -10.82 18.91
C GLY A 250 12.30 -12.32 18.95
N LYS A 251 13.26 -13.17 18.58
CA LYS A 251 13.07 -14.63 18.45
C LYS A 251 12.77 -15.36 19.77
N ASN A 252 13.06 -14.73 20.91
CA ASN A 252 13.02 -15.36 22.23
C ASN A 252 11.64 -15.29 22.90
N ASN A 253 10.64 -14.70 22.26
CA ASN A 253 9.32 -14.48 22.84
C ASN A 253 8.21 -14.75 21.81
N PRO A 254 7.40 -15.82 21.97
CA PRO A 254 6.37 -16.19 21.01
C PRO A 254 5.19 -15.22 20.95
N TYR A 255 5.08 -14.27 21.89
CA TYR A 255 4.02 -13.27 21.93
C TYR A 255 4.42 -11.95 21.27
N GLU A 256 5.70 -11.72 21.04
CA GLU A 256 6.23 -10.40 20.66
C GLU A 256 5.66 -9.90 19.33
N GLU A 257 5.61 -10.78 18.33
CA GLU A 257 4.95 -10.51 17.05
C GLU A 257 3.50 -10.03 17.23
N LYS A 258 2.75 -10.74 18.07
CA LYS A 258 1.32 -10.50 18.29
C LYS A 258 1.11 -9.16 18.99
N VAL A 259 1.98 -8.81 19.94
CA VAL A 259 1.95 -7.52 20.63
C VAL A 259 2.25 -6.40 19.65
N ILE A 260 3.31 -6.50 18.85
CA ILE A 260 3.66 -5.49 17.84
C ILE A 260 2.47 -5.27 16.89
N LYS A 261 1.92 -6.36 16.32
CA LYS A 261 0.74 -6.27 15.45
C LYS A 261 -0.47 -5.66 16.13
N ALA A 262 -0.71 -5.96 17.41
CA ALA A 262 -1.80 -5.37 18.18
C ALA A 262 -1.63 -3.85 18.39
N TYR A 263 -0.40 -3.39 18.64
CA TYR A 263 -0.07 -1.96 18.72
C TYR A 263 -0.39 -1.23 17.42
N TRP A 264 0.13 -1.73 16.30
CA TRP A 264 -0.10 -1.16 14.96
C TRP A 264 -1.59 -1.18 14.57
N ALA A 265 -2.26 -2.32 14.76
CA ALA A 265 -3.67 -2.48 14.39
C ALA A 265 -4.58 -1.56 15.20
N LYS A 266 -4.34 -1.43 16.52
CA LYS A 266 -5.09 -0.52 17.39
C LYS A 266 -4.89 0.93 16.95
N TRP A 267 -3.65 1.33 16.68
CA TRP A 267 -3.32 2.69 16.27
C TRP A 267 -3.97 3.08 14.94
N PHE A 268 -3.86 2.24 13.91
CA PHE A 268 -4.52 2.49 12.62
C PHE A 268 -6.04 2.52 12.73
N SER A 269 -6.63 1.64 13.55
CA SER A 269 -8.08 1.63 13.80
C SER A 269 -8.55 2.92 14.49
N GLU A 270 -7.81 3.40 15.50
CA GLU A 270 -8.13 4.63 16.23
C GLU A 270 -7.96 5.90 15.38
N MET A 271 -7.08 5.87 14.38
CA MET A 271 -6.90 6.91 13.36
C MET A 271 -7.86 6.75 12.17
N LYS A 272 -8.71 5.72 12.17
CA LYS A 272 -9.69 5.40 11.12
C LYS A 272 -9.07 5.13 9.74
N VAL A 273 -7.88 4.53 9.68
CA VAL A 273 -7.29 4.08 8.42
C VAL A 273 -8.27 3.12 7.73
N LYS A 274 -8.53 3.34 6.43
CA LYS A 274 -9.57 2.64 5.65
C LYS A 274 -9.36 1.13 5.62
N HIS A 275 -8.15 0.73 5.26
CA HIS A 275 -7.71 -0.65 5.15
C HIS A 275 -6.24 -0.72 5.54
N PHE A 276 -5.84 -1.74 6.29
CA PHE A 276 -4.44 -1.95 6.59
C PHE A 276 -4.07 -3.42 6.70
N GLU A 277 -2.84 -3.71 6.31
CA GLU A 277 -2.23 -5.03 6.46
C GLU A 277 -0.85 -4.91 7.11
N ILE A 278 -0.54 -5.85 8.02
CA ILE A 278 0.73 -5.86 8.77
C ILE A 278 1.39 -7.22 8.58
N LYS A 279 2.53 -7.25 7.89
CA LYS A 279 3.20 -8.48 7.46
C LYS A 279 4.61 -8.59 8.02
N ASN A 280 4.98 -9.83 8.36
CA ASN A 280 6.33 -10.14 8.81
C ASN A 280 7.35 -10.00 7.68
N ALA A 281 8.62 -9.90 8.05
CA ALA A 281 9.69 -10.09 7.08
C ALA A 281 9.66 -11.53 6.54
N ASP A 282 9.62 -11.67 5.22
CA ASP A 282 9.75 -12.93 4.50
C ASP A 282 10.64 -12.71 3.27
N LEU A 283 10.86 -13.73 2.45
CA LEU A 283 11.58 -13.58 1.20
C LEU A 283 10.74 -12.74 0.23
N PRO A 284 11.35 -11.88 -0.60
CA PRO A 284 10.63 -11.10 -1.60
C PRO A 284 9.69 -11.92 -2.48
N SER A 285 10.09 -13.14 -2.86
CA SER A 285 9.27 -14.06 -3.66
C SER A 285 7.94 -14.42 -2.99
N ASN A 286 7.90 -14.49 -1.67
CA ASN A 286 6.69 -14.82 -0.91
C ASN A 286 5.80 -13.59 -0.69
N MET A 287 6.41 -12.40 -0.68
CA MET A 287 5.72 -11.13 -0.45
C MET A 287 5.20 -10.49 -1.73
N GLU A 288 5.72 -10.87 -2.90
CA GLU A 288 5.34 -10.28 -4.19
C GLU A 288 3.82 -10.29 -4.41
N LYS A 289 3.17 -11.46 -4.25
CA LYS A 289 1.72 -11.59 -4.41
C LYS A 289 0.98 -10.73 -3.39
N ILE A 290 1.39 -10.75 -2.12
CA ILE A 290 0.74 -10.00 -1.03
C ILE A 290 0.78 -8.49 -1.32
N ILE A 291 1.94 -7.97 -1.71
CA ILE A 291 2.13 -6.55 -2.03
C ILE A 291 1.31 -6.16 -3.26
N ARG A 292 1.38 -6.98 -4.32
CA ARG A 292 0.65 -6.72 -5.56
C ARG A 292 -0.85 -6.73 -5.32
N ASP A 293 -1.38 -7.71 -4.60
CA ASP A 293 -2.81 -7.82 -4.35
C ASP A 293 -3.30 -6.65 -3.51
N PHE A 294 -2.56 -6.24 -2.47
CA PHE A 294 -2.89 -5.04 -1.70
C PHE A 294 -2.98 -3.79 -2.59
N ILE A 295 -2.07 -3.63 -3.55
CA ILE A 295 -2.02 -2.44 -4.42
C ILE A 295 -3.00 -2.52 -5.59
N VAL A 296 -3.24 -3.69 -6.19
CA VAL A 296 -4.00 -3.81 -7.45
C VAL A 296 -5.44 -4.26 -7.24
N GLU A 297 -5.73 -5.06 -6.22
CA GLU A 297 -7.09 -5.51 -5.97
C GLU A 297 -7.88 -4.42 -5.25
N ASN A 298 -8.96 -3.96 -5.89
CA ASN A 298 -9.88 -3.02 -5.27
C ASN A 298 -10.63 -3.72 -4.13
N GLN A 299 -10.35 -3.30 -2.90
CA GLN A 299 -11.14 -3.67 -1.73
C GLN A 299 -12.48 -2.93 -1.87
N HIS A 300 -13.54 -3.67 -2.24
CA HIS A 300 -14.91 -3.18 -2.36
C HIS A 300 -15.52 -2.82 -1.00
#